data_AF-A0A945WE03-F1
#
_entry.id   AF-A0A945WE03-F1
#
_cell.length_a   1.000
_cell.length_b   1.000
_cell.length_c   1.000
_cell.angle_alpha   90.00
_cell.angle_beta   90.00
_cell.angle_gamma   90.00
#
_symmetry.space_group_name_H-M   'P 1'
#
loop_
_entity.id
_entity.type
_entity.pdbx_description
1 polymer ?
#
loop_
_entity_poly.entity_id
_entity_poly.type
_entity_poly.pdbx_seq_one_letter_code
_entity_poly.pdbx_strand_id
1 'polypeptide(L)'
;MSGFNELIPKFEDQLDQQLFTRISLTGGVITFGYSLFTFPAGFVEYSLFNMLTGTICLISYFLSRAGRYNFSFWMFFLALPALMFLYVYRFGLINAHLYLISGMIIVSYLVKARKYWSEIIWGVSGAFFIGSYVVLYTGGRYQEMTELESLLFFPNVVAALIIIYIATRFFRDRQESQRKELLETVELRNTLLNIISHDLRSPINSLKSLLMITDEQNMSQEELTTALNFIRTEVDITSNMLDNLLYWSKGQTDGLMVKTELIPIEPFLAENINLFKSQVRK
;
A
#
# COMPACT_ATOMS: atom_id res chain seq x y z
N MET A 1 -5.66 -26.99 -11.67
CA MET A 1 -6.20 -25.68 -11.22
C MET A 1 -5.12 -24.69 -10.76
N SER A 2 -3.81 -24.92 -10.99
CA SER A 2 -2.72 -24.06 -10.50
C SER A 2 -2.27 -22.94 -11.45
N GLY A 3 -2.52 -23.04 -12.77
CA GLY A 3 -2.00 -22.05 -13.74
C GLY A 3 -2.81 -20.75 -13.89
N PHE A 4 -4.12 -20.75 -13.57
CA PHE A 4 -4.95 -19.55 -13.74
C PHE A 4 -4.71 -18.50 -12.63
N ASN A 5 -4.24 -18.94 -11.46
CA ASN A 5 -3.96 -18.07 -10.31
C ASN A 5 -2.68 -17.22 -10.47
N GLU A 6 -1.86 -17.46 -11.50
CA GLU A 6 -0.66 -16.66 -11.80
C GLU A 6 -0.90 -15.56 -12.84
N LEU A 7 -2.01 -15.64 -13.59
CA LEU A 7 -2.35 -14.66 -14.63
C LEU A 7 -3.05 -13.41 -14.07
N ILE A 8 -3.68 -13.54 -12.91
CA ILE A 8 -4.44 -12.48 -12.27
C ILE A 8 -3.51 -11.72 -11.29
N PRO A 9 -3.26 -10.42 -11.49
CA PRO A 9 -2.52 -9.60 -10.53
C PRO A 9 -3.17 -9.71 -9.14
N LYS A 10 -2.38 -10.06 -8.14
CA LYS A 10 -2.81 -10.05 -6.73
C LYS A 10 -2.61 -8.64 -6.18
N PHE A 11 -3.53 -8.20 -5.33
CA PHE A 11 -3.30 -6.99 -4.54
C PHE A 11 -2.06 -7.16 -3.65
N GLU A 12 -1.25 -6.11 -3.59
CA GLU A 12 0.03 -6.12 -2.87
C GLU A 12 -0.14 -5.75 -1.38
N ASP A 13 -1.23 -5.07 -0.98
CA ASP A 13 -1.41 -4.55 0.38
C ASP A 13 -2.87 -4.60 0.89
N GLN A 14 -3.06 -4.80 2.20
CA GLN A 14 -4.34 -4.75 2.91
C GLN A 14 -5.10 -3.44 2.68
N LEU A 15 -4.38 -2.34 2.50
CA LEU A 15 -5.00 -1.04 2.28
C LEU A 15 -5.76 -0.97 0.94
N ASP A 16 -5.32 -1.68 -0.10
CA ASP A 16 -6.03 -1.75 -1.39
C ASP A 16 -7.32 -2.56 -1.28
N GLN A 17 -7.29 -3.66 -0.50
CA GLN A 17 -8.48 -4.43 -0.18
C GLN A 17 -9.50 -3.59 0.60
N GLN A 18 -9.04 -2.82 1.59
CA GLN A 18 -9.92 -1.92 2.34
C GLN A 18 -10.54 -0.84 1.45
N LEU A 19 -9.74 -0.24 0.56
CA LEU A 19 -10.21 0.76 -0.41
C LEU A 19 -11.29 0.17 -1.33
N PHE A 20 -11.03 -0.97 -1.97
CA PHE A 20 -12.01 -1.63 -2.83
C PHE A 20 -13.30 -2.01 -2.09
N THR A 21 -13.18 -2.50 -0.86
CA THR A 21 -14.33 -2.85 -0.02
C THR A 21 -15.19 -1.62 0.28
N ARG A 22 -14.57 -0.48 0.60
CA ARG A 22 -15.26 0.79 0.84
C ARG A 22 -15.95 1.30 -0.44
N ILE A 23 -15.26 1.25 -1.58
CA ILE A 23 -15.82 1.64 -2.89
C ILE A 23 -17.04 0.79 -3.23
N SER A 24 -16.98 -0.52 -3.04
CA SER A 24 -18.10 -1.43 -3.30
C SER A 24 -19.31 -1.08 -2.45
N LEU A 25 -19.11 -0.79 -1.16
CA LEU A 25 -20.20 -0.37 -0.27
C LEU A 25 -20.78 0.99 -0.69
N THR A 26 -19.94 1.98 -0.92
CA THR A 26 -20.36 3.33 -1.32
C THR A 26 -21.09 3.31 -2.67
N GLY A 27 -20.58 2.56 -3.65
CA GLY A 27 -21.23 2.36 -4.94
C GLY A 27 -22.62 1.75 -4.78
N GLY A 28 -22.78 0.74 -3.93
CA GLY A 28 -24.08 0.15 -3.61
C GLY A 28 -25.06 1.17 -3.03
N VAL A 29 -24.61 1.94 -2.03
CA VAL A 29 -25.44 3.00 -1.41
C VAL A 29 -25.87 4.04 -2.44
N ILE A 30 -24.96 4.49 -3.30
CA ILE A 30 -25.27 5.47 -4.34
C ILE A 30 -26.33 4.94 -5.31
N THR A 31 -26.16 3.74 -5.86
CA THR A 31 -27.10 3.20 -6.84
C THR A 31 -28.47 2.87 -6.23
N PHE A 32 -28.53 2.38 -5.00
CA PHE A 32 -29.82 2.23 -4.30
C PHE A 32 -30.48 3.59 -4.03
N GLY A 33 -29.68 4.62 -3.69
CA GLY A 33 -30.17 5.99 -3.56
C GLY A 33 -30.78 6.53 -4.85
N TYR A 34 -30.12 6.31 -6.00
CA TYR A 34 -30.69 6.65 -7.30
C TYR A 34 -32.03 5.93 -7.53
N SER A 35 -32.09 4.62 -7.29
CA SER A 35 -33.33 3.86 -7.44
C SER A 35 -34.47 4.40 -6.56
N LEU A 36 -34.16 4.79 -5.32
CA LEU A 36 -35.15 5.35 -4.38
C LEU A 36 -35.71 6.69 -4.89
N PHE A 37 -34.87 7.49 -5.55
CA PHE A 37 -35.26 8.77 -6.12
C PHE A 37 -36.01 8.63 -7.46
N THR A 38 -35.55 7.74 -8.35
CA THR A 38 -36.08 7.64 -9.72
C THR A 38 -37.33 6.77 -9.83
N PHE A 39 -37.57 5.86 -8.88
CA PHE A 39 -38.75 4.99 -8.92
C PHE A 39 -40.05 5.77 -8.73
N PRO A 40 -40.19 6.66 -7.72
CA PRO A 40 -41.39 7.50 -7.57
C PRO A 40 -41.55 8.52 -8.71
N ALA A 41 -40.45 8.92 -9.36
CA ALA A 41 -40.46 9.82 -10.51
C ALA A 41 -40.93 9.14 -11.83
N GLY A 42 -41.31 7.87 -11.79
CA GLY A 42 -41.86 7.13 -12.95
C GLY A 42 -40.82 6.40 -13.79
N PHE A 43 -39.52 6.51 -13.48
CA PHE A 43 -38.44 5.88 -14.25
C PHE A 43 -38.14 4.46 -13.76
N VAL A 44 -39.12 3.56 -13.89
CA VAL A 44 -39.06 2.20 -13.33
C VAL A 44 -37.87 1.39 -13.86
N GLU A 45 -37.63 1.41 -15.18
CA GLU A 45 -36.53 0.66 -15.78
C GLU A 45 -35.15 1.13 -15.30
N TYR A 46 -34.98 2.44 -15.14
CA TYR A 46 -33.75 3.03 -14.63
C TYR A 46 -33.49 2.64 -13.18
N SER A 47 -34.55 2.64 -12.37
CA SER A 47 -34.50 2.19 -10.97
C SER A 47 -34.12 0.71 -10.87
N LEU A 48 -34.75 -0.16 -11.67
CA LEU A 48 -34.42 -1.58 -11.70
C LEU A 48 -32.96 -1.82 -12.11
N PHE A 49 -32.46 -1.09 -13.10
CA PHE A 49 -31.06 -1.14 -13.49
C PHE A 49 -30.14 -0.76 -12.32
N ASN A 50 -30.46 0.33 -11.60
CA ASN A 50 -29.68 0.76 -10.44
C ASN A 50 -29.75 -0.20 -9.24
N MET A 51 -30.89 -0.89 -9.03
CA MET A 51 -31.00 -1.95 -8.03
C MET A 51 -30.12 -3.15 -8.39
N LEU A 52 -30.06 -3.52 -9.68
CA LEU A 52 -29.19 -4.60 -10.16
C LEU A 52 -27.72 -4.23 -9.93
N THR A 53 -27.30 -3.03 -10.34
CA THR A 53 -25.92 -2.57 -10.10
C THR A 53 -25.59 -2.47 -8.61
N GLY A 54 -26.54 -2.00 -7.78
CA GLY A 54 -26.38 -1.97 -6.33
C GLY A 54 -26.25 -3.34 -5.70
N THR A 55 -26.95 -4.33 -6.23
CA THR A 55 -26.82 -5.72 -5.83
C THR A 55 -25.43 -6.28 -6.18
N ILE A 56 -24.90 -5.98 -7.36
CA ILE A 56 -23.54 -6.35 -7.77
C ILE A 56 -22.50 -5.71 -6.83
N CYS A 57 -22.68 -4.44 -6.48
CA CYS A 57 -21.85 -3.73 -5.50
C CYS A 57 -21.87 -4.42 -4.12
N LEU A 58 -23.06 -4.79 -3.61
CA LEU A 58 -23.18 -5.49 -2.32
C LEU A 58 -22.56 -6.89 -2.35
N ILE A 59 -22.78 -7.66 -3.41
CA ILE A 59 -22.12 -8.95 -3.62
C ILE A 59 -20.61 -8.77 -3.59
N SER A 60 -20.09 -7.75 -4.28
CA SER A 60 -18.67 -7.45 -4.33
C SER A 60 -18.11 -7.08 -2.94
N TYR A 61 -18.86 -6.29 -2.16
CA TYR A 61 -18.54 -5.96 -0.77
C TYR A 61 -18.46 -7.21 0.11
N PHE A 62 -19.48 -8.08 0.11
CA PHE A 62 -19.50 -9.28 0.94
C PHE A 62 -18.42 -10.28 0.54
N LEU A 63 -18.16 -10.47 -0.77
CA LEU A 63 -17.07 -11.32 -1.24
C LEU A 63 -15.69 -10.80 -0.84
N SER A 64 -15.50 -9.48 -0.88
CA SER A 64 -14.26 -8.85 -0.42
C SER A 64 -14.05 -9.09 1.08
N ARG A 65 -15.12 -8.99 1.88
CA ARG A 65 -15.08 -9.23 3.32
C ARG A 65 -14.86 -10.70 3.68
N ALA A 66 -15.33 -11.62 2.85
CA ALA A 66 -15.14 -13.06 2.99
C ALA A 66 -13.74 -13.54 2.56
N GLY A 67 -12.80 -12.62 2.28
CA GLY A 67 -11.42 -12.94 1.88
C GLY A 67 -11.26 -13.30 0.39
N ARG A 68 -12.32 -13.25 -0.42
CA ARG A 68 -12.29 -13.52 -1.88
C ARG A 68 -12.15 -12.24 -2.69
N TYR A 69 -11.24 -11.36 -2.26
CA TYR A 69 -11.13 -10.00 -2.78
C TYR A 69 -10.68 -9.93 -4.25
N ASN A 70 -9.68 -10.72 -4.68
CA ASN A 70 -9.21 -10.70 -6.08
C ASN A 70 -10.36 -11.05 -7.03
N PHE A 71 -11.07 -12.15 -6.76
CA PHE A 71 -12.21 -12.57 -7.56
C PHE A 71 -13.31 -11.50 -7.60
N SER A 72 -13.63 -10.92 -6.44
CA SER A 72 -14.62 -9.85 -6.31
C SER A 72 -14.24 -8.62 -7.15
N PHE A 73 -12.99 -8.18 -7.07
CA PHE A 73 -12.47 -7.04 -7.82
C PHE A 73 -12.59 -7.25 -9.34
N TRP A 74 -12.09 -8.38 -9.85
CA TRP A 74 -12.12 -8.65 -11.29
C TRP A 74 -13.55 -8.84 -11.81
N MET A 75 -14.43 -9.48 -11.02
CA MET A 75 -15.85 -9.57 -11.37
C MET A 75 -16.48 -8.18 -11.49
N PHE A 76 -16.25 -7.30 -10.51
CA PHE A 76 -16.82 -5.95 -10.49
C PHE A 76 -16.33 -5.10 -11.68
N PHE A 77 -15.01 -5.07 -11.91
CA PHE A 77 -14.42 -4.20 -12.94
C PHE A 77 -14.56 -4.75 -14.36
N LEU A 78 -14.65 -6.06 -14.56
CA LEU A 78 -14.99 -6.62 -15.88
C LEU A 78 -16.48 -6.44 -16.23
N ALA A 79 -17.37 -6.44 -15.23
CA ALA A 79 -18.79 -6.21 -15.45
C ALA A 79 -19.11 -4.74 -15.77
N LEU A 80 -18.34 -3.80 -15.21
CA LEU A 80 -18.58 -2.35 -15.32
C LEU A 80 -18.70 -1.84 -16.78
N PRO A 81 -17.76 -2.14 -17.71
CA PRO A 81 -17.86 -1.70 -19.09
C PRO A 81 -19.09 -2.24 -19.81
N ALA A 82 -19.42 -3.53 -19.58
CA ALA A 82 -20.60 -4.16 -20.18
C ALA A 82 -21.91 -3.56 -19.65
N LEU A 83 -21.98 -3.32 -18.33
CA LEU A 83 -23.11 -2.63 -17.71
C LEU A 83 -23.25 -1.20 -18.23
N MET A 84 -22.12 -0.49 -18.39
CA MET A 84 -22.13 0.87 -18.94
C MET A 84 -22.63 0.90 -20.39
N PHE A 85 -22.25 -0.08 -21.21
CA PHE A 85 -22.77 -0.20 -22.57
C PHE A 85 -24.28 -0.42 -22.59
N LEU A 86 -24.79 -1.36 -21.77
CA LEU A 86 -26.22 -1.61 -21.64
C LEU A 86 -26.98 -0.37 -21.13
N TYR A 87 -26.39 0.35 -20.17
CA TYR A 87 -26.92 1.59 -19.64
C TYR A 87 -27.10 2.63 -20.75
N VAL A 88 -26.03 2.91 -21.51
CA VAL A 88 -26.07 3.91 -22.57
C VAL A 88 -27.03 3.49 -23.68
N TYR A 89 -27.05 2.20 -24.05
CA TYR A 89 -27.98 1.68 -25.04
C TYR A 89 -29.45 1.88 -24.64
N ARG A 90 -29.80 1.61 -23.38
CA ARG A 90 -31.18 1.71 -22.90
C ARG A 90 -31.58 3.15 -22.61
N PHE A 91 -30.78 3.85 -21.82
CA PHE A 91 -31.14 5.12 -21.19
C PHE A 91 -30.53 6.37 -21.84
N GLY A 92 -29.57 6.21 -22.76
CA GLY A 92 -28.88 7.34 -23.41
C GLY A 92 -27.63 7.81 -22.66
N LEU A 93 -27.16 9.03 -22.97
CA LEU A 93 -25.91 9.60 -22.45
C LEU A 93 -26.16 10.43 -21.18
N ILE A 94 -26.72 9.81 -20.15
CA ILE A 94 -26.94 10.43 -18.84
C ILE A 94 -25.60 10.57 -18.07
N ASN A 95 -24.64 11.32 -18.61
CA ASN A 95 -23.30 11.52 -18.04
C ASN A 95 -22.54 10.21 -17.73
N ALA A 96 -22.87 9.11 -18.43
CA ALA A 96 -22.26 7.79 -18.26
C ALA A 96 -20.72 7.82 -18.34
N HIS A 97 -20.17 8.73 -19.15
CA HIS A 97 -18.73 8.95 -19.29
C HIS A 97 -18.05 9.35 -17.97
N LEU A 98 -18.73 10.10 -17.11
CA LEU A 98 -18.15 10.55 -15.83
C LEU A 98 -17.93 9.38 -14.87
N TYR A 99 -18.87 8.44 -14.81
CA TYR A 99 -18.75 7.23 -13.99
C TYR A 99 -17.68 6.28 -14.53
N LEU A 100 -17.59 6.17 -15.86
CA LEU A 100 -16.56 5.37 -16.51
C LEU A 100 -15.16 5.93 -16.20
N ILE A 101 -14.94 7.25 -16.38
CA ILE A 101 -13.66 7.92 -16.13
C ILE A 101 -13.28 7.83 -14.65
N SER A 102 -14.20 8.16 -13.75
CA SER A 102 -13.93 8.10 -12.30
C SER A 102 -13.62 6.67 -11.83
N GLY A 103 -14.31 5.66 -12.36
CA GLY A 103 -14.00 4.25 -12.12
C GLY A 103 -12.61 3.86 -12.64
N MET A 104 -12.24 4.30 -13.85
CA MET A 104 -10.93 3.98 -14.44
C MET A 104 -9.76 4.61 -13.69
N ILE A 105 -9.91 5.85 -13.21
CA ILE A 105 -8.90 6.51 -12.37
C ILE A 105 -8.63 5.64 -11.14
N ILE A 106 -9.67 5.16 -10.46
CA ILE A 106 -9.55 4.32 -9.27
C ILE A 106 -8.82 3.00 -9.58
N VAL A 107 -9.14 2.35 -10.70
CA VAL A 107 -8.49 1.10 -11.13
C VAL A 107 -7.00 1.27 -11.36
N SER A 108 -6.58 2.38 -11.98
CA SER A 108 -5.16 2.66 -12.23
C SER A 108 -4.31 2.69 -10.95
N TYR A 109 -4.91 3.03 -9.82
CA TYR A 109 -4.21 3.01 -8.53
C TYR A 109 -4.25 1.65 -7.85
N LEU A 110 -5.32 0.87 -8.04
CA LEU A 110 -5.54 -0.42 -7.39
C LEU A 110 -4.76 -1.57 -8.06
N VAL A 111 -4.51 -1.51 -9.37
CA VAL A 111 -3.82 -2.57 -10.12
C VAL A 111 -2.39 -2.17 -10.44
N LYS A 112 -1.52 -2.18 -9.42
CA LYS A 112 -0.08 -1.90 -9.58
C LYS A 112 0.77 -3.11 -9.99
N ALA A 113 0.31 -4.31 -9.62
CA ALA A 113 1.13 -5.52 -9.64
C ALA A 113 1.66 -5.96 -11.01
N ARG A 114 1.21 -5.36 -12.13
CA ARG A 114 1.83 -5.49 -13.45
C ARG A 114 1.60 -4.27 -14.32
N LYS A 115 2.70 -3.73 -14.87
CA LYS A 115 2.79 -2.44 -15.58
C LYS A 115 1.67 -2.15 -16.58
N TYR A 116 1.14 -3.14 -17.31
CA TYR A 116 0.23 -2.93 -18.46
C TYR A 116 -1.26 -3.20 -18.20
N TRP A 117 -1.64 -3.77 -17.05
CA TRP A 117 -3.04 -4.15 -16.85
C TRP A 117 -3.97 -2.96 -16.74
N SER A 118 -3.49 -1.85 -16.15
CA SER A 118 -4.27 -0.62 -16.08
C SER A 118 -4.59 -0.11 -17.50
N GLU A 119 -3.61 -0.13 -18.40
CA GLU A 119 -3.68 0.34 -19.77
C GLU A 119 -4.62 -0.53 -20.61
N ILE A 120 -4.59 -1.85 -20.40
CA ILE A 120 -5.54 -2.77 -21.02
C ILE A 120 -6.98 -2.44 -20.58
N ILE A 121 -7.21 -2.21 -19.28
CA ILE A 121 -8.54 -1.85 -18.77
C ILE A 121 -9.01 -0.52 -19.33
N TRP A 122 -8.12 0.47 -19.43
CA TRP A 122 -8.40 1.75 -20.09
C TRP A 122 -8.76 1.56 -21.57
N GLY A 123 -8.01 0.74 -22.30
CA GLY A 123 -8.26 0.45 -23.72
C GLY A 123 -9.61 -0.24 -23.94
N VAL A 124 -9.92 -1.27 -23.16
CA VAL A 124 -11.19 -2.00 -23.25
C VAL A 124 -12.36 -1.08 -22.92
N SER A 125 -12.26 -0.33 -21.83
CA SER A 125 -13.35 0.55 -21.39
C SER A 125 -13.54 1.73 -22.36
N GLY A 126 -12.45 2.26 -22.93
CA GLY A 126 -12.50 3.26 -24.00
C GLY A 126 -13.14 2.74 -25.28
N ALA A 127 -12.88 1.48 -25.67
CA ALA A 127 -13.53 0.85 -26.81
C ALA A 127 -15.05 0.69 -26.58
N PHE A 128 -15.47 0.27 -25.38
CA PHE A 128 -16.89 0.22 -25.01
C PHE A 128 -17.55 1.61 -25.04
N PHE A 129 -16.82 2.64 -24.61
CA PHE A 129 -17.28 4.02 -24.64
C PHE A 129 -17.48 4.54 -26.07
N ILE A 130 -16.51 4.31 -26.95
CA ILE A 130 -16.65 4.68 -28.37
C ILE A 130 -17.79 3.89 -29.01
N GLY A 131 -17.87 2.58 -28.73
CA GLY A 131 -18.94 1.72 -29.24
C GLY A 131 -20.33 2.21 -28.84
N SER A 132 -20.52 2.67 -27.60
CA SER A 132 -21.81 3.19 -27.15
C SER A 132 -22.19 4.51 -27.84
N TYR A 133 -21.22 5.39 -28.10
CA TYR A 133 -21.43 6.62 -28.90
C TYR A 133 -21.82 6.30 -30.34
N VAL A 134 -21.13 5.35 -30.98
CA VAL A 134 -21.44 4.94 -32.36
C VAL A 134 -22.87 4.42 -32.44
N VAL A 135 -23.28 3.56 -31.50
CA VAL A 135 -24.64 2.99 -31.48
C VAL A 135 -25.70 4.08 -31.37
N LEU A 136 -25.50 5.08 -30.50
CA LEU A 136 -26.43 6.21 -30.37
C LEU A 136 -26.50 7.09 -31.61
N TYR A 137 -25.34 7.35 -32.22
CA TYR A 137 -25.26 8.13 -33.46
C TYR A 137 -25.97 7.41 -34.62
N THR A 138 -25.66 6.13 -34.85
CA THR A 138 -26.31 5.33 -35.89
C THR A 138 -27.80 5.11 -35.64
N GLY A 139 -28.21 5.11 -34.37
CA GLY A 139 -29.61 4.98 -33.96
C GLY A 139 -30.40 6.29 -33.98
N GLY A 140 -29.79 7.42 -34.35
CA GLY A 140 -30.46 8.73 -34.40
C GLY A 140 -30.86 9.31 -33.03
N ARG A 141 -30.43 8.71 -31.92
CA ARG A 141 -30.78 9.12 -30.54
C ARG A 141 -29.80 10.10 -29.91
N TYR A 142 -28.83 10.60 -30.68
CA TYR A 142 -27.75 11.44 -30.16
C TYR A 142 -28.19 12.88 -29.85
N GLN A 143 -29.21 13.40 -30.52
CA GLN A 143 -29.57 14.83 -30.47
C GLN A 143 -30.68 15.20 -29.49
N GLU A 144 -31.55 14.26 -29.08
CA GLU A 144 -32.68 14.56 -28.19
C GLU A 144 -32.39 14.11 -26.76
N MET A 145 -32.26 15.07 -25.85
CA MET A 145 -32.22 14.80 -24.41
C MET A 145 -33.60 14.38 -23.92
N THR A 146 -33.70 13.17 -23.40
CA THR A 146 -34.86 12.65 -22.68
C THR A 146 -35.09 13.41 -21.36
N GLU A 147 -36.31 13.36 -20.82
CA GLU A 147 -36.63 13.93 -19.49
C GLU A 147 -35.77 13.33 -18.37
N LEU A 148 -35.37 12.06 -18.51
CA LEU A 148 -34.48 11.40 -17.57
C LEU A 148 -33.05 11.97 -17.64
N GLU A 149 -32.55 12.26 -18.85
CA GLU A 149 -31.22 12.84 -19.06
C GLU A 149 -31.13 14.25 -18.48
N SER A 150 -32.16 15.08 -18.64
CA SER A 150 -32.18 16.43 -18.08
C SER A 150 -32.29 16.44 -16.56
N LEU A 151 -33.11 15.55 -15.98
CA LEU A 151 -33.27 15.41 -14.53
C LEU A 151 -31.97 14.99 -13.83
N LEU A 152 -31.24 14.05 -14.42
CA LEU A 152 -30.06 13.43 -13.79
C LEU A 152 -28.74 14.11 -14.15
N PHE A 153 -28.75 15.11 -15.05
CA PHE A 153 -27.55 15.79 -15.50
C PHE A 153 -26.71 16.34 -14.33
N PHE A 154 -27.29 17.24 -13.52
CA PHE A 154 -26.59 17.87 -12.40
C PHE A 154 -26.22 16.90 -11.27
N PRO A 155 -27.13 16.03 -10.79
CA PRO A 155 -26.77 15.02 -9.78
C PRO A 155 -25.58 14.16 -10.19
N ASN A 156 -25.51 13.73 -11.46
CA ASN A 156 -24.44 12.87 -11.94
C ASN A 156 -23.09 13.61 -12.01
N VAL A 157 -23.09 14.89 -12.41
CA VAL A 157 -21.88 15.72 -12.38
C VAL A 157 -21.37 15.89 -10.95
N VAL A 158 -22.26 16.22 -10.01
CA VAL A 158 -21.90 16.40 -8.59
C VAL A 158 -21.36 15.10 -7.99
N ALA A 159 -22.03 13.97 -8.24
CA ALA A 159 -21.59 12.66 -7.77
C ALA A 159 -20.19 12.31 -8.31
N ALA A 160 -19.94 12.54 -9.60
CA ALA A 160 -18.63 12.27 -10.20
C ALA A 160 -17.51 13.14 -9.60
N LEU A 161 -17.77 14.44 -9.38
CA LEU A 161 -16.80 15.33 -8.73
C LEU A 161 -16.48 14.89 -7.30
N ILE A 162 -17.49 14.48 -6.53
CA ILE A 162 -17.30 13.95 -5.18
C ILE A 162 -16.46 12.67 -5.21
N ILE A 163 -16.76 11.73 -6.11
CA ILE A 163 -15.98 10.49 -6.27
C ILE A 163 -14.52 10.79 -6.60
N ILE A 164 -14.27 11.68 -7.57
CA ILE A 164 -12.92 12.09 -7.96
C ILE A 164 -12.19 12.78 -6.80
N TYR A 165 -12.85 13.67 -6.07
CA TYR A 165 -12.27 14.34 -4.91
C TYR A 165 -11.91 13.35 -3.79
N ILE A 166 -12.82 12.46 -3.42
CA ILE A 166 -12.60 11.43 -2.39
C ILE A 166 -11.44 10.52 -2.80
N ALA A 167 -11.44 10.05 -4.06
CA ALA A 167 -10.37 9.22 -4.59
C ALA A 167 -9.02 9.96 -4.50
N THR A 168 -8.96 11.19 -5.01
CA THR A 168 -7.74 12.02 -4.99
C THR A 168 -7.22 12.27 -3.58
N ARG A 169 -8.12 12.60 -2.64
CA ARG A 169 -7.76 12.82 -1.22
C ARG A 169 -7.21 11.55 -0.59
N PHE A 170 -7.92 10.43 -0.75
CA PHE A 170 -7.47 9.14 -0.24
C PHE A 170 -6.09 8.76 -0.76
N PHE A 171 -5.83 8.99 -2.05
CA PHE A 171 -4.52 8.72 -2.65
C PHE A 171 -3.43 9.63 -2.12
N ARG A 172 -3.72 10.93 -1.91
CA ARG A 172 -2.78 11.87 -1.31
C ARG A 172 -2.40 11.44 0.10
N ASP A 173 -3.39 11.12 0.93
CA ASP A 173 -3.17 10.70 2.32
C ASP A 173 -2.33 9.42 2.37
N ARG A 174 -2.58 8.46 1.47
CA ARG A 174 -1.78 7.24 1.32
C ARG A 174 -0.33 7.53 0.90
N GLN A 175 -0.12 8.41 -0.09
CA GLN A 175 1.24 8.75 -0.52
C GLN A 175 2.01 9.47 0.59
N GLU A 176 1.34 10.35 1.34
CA GLU A 176 1.95 11.08 2.44
C GLU A 176 2.33 10.14 3.59
N SER A 177 1.47 9.17 3.94
CA SER A 177 1.81 8.16 4.95
C SER A 177 2.99 7.30 4.52
N GLN A 178 3.02 6.82 3.27
CA GLN A 178 4.14 6.04 2.74
C GLN A 178 5.42 6.87 2.69
N ARG A 179 5.34 8.16 2.32
CA ARG A 179 6.48 9.07 2.33
C ARG A 179 7.02 9.27 3.75
N LYS A 180 6.13 9.44 4.73
CA LYS A 180 6.51 9.64 6.12
C LYS A 180 7.23 8.41 6.68
N GLU A 181 6.68 7.23 6.47
CA GLU A 181 7.29 5.95 6.88
C GLU A 181 8.68 5.75 6.23
N LEU A 182 8.79 6.07 4.93
CA LEU A 182 10.07 6.04 4.23
C LEU A 182 11.08 7.03 4.82
N LEU A 183 10.65 8.26 5.14
CA LEU A 183 11.53 9.28 5.73
C LEU A 183 11.97 8.88 7.14
N GLU A 184 11.06 8.36 7.97
CA GLU A 184 11.38 7.83 9.30
C GLU A 184 12.41 6.70 9.21
N THR A 185 12.26 5.79 8.24
CA THR A 185 13.22 4.70 7.98
C THR A 185 14.59 5.24 7.56
N VAL A 186 14.62 6.26 6.69
CA VAL A 186 15.86 6.90 6.24
C VAL A 186 16.55 7.65 7.39
N GLU A 187 15.79 8.37 8.22
CA GLU A 187 16.32 9.12 9.36
C GLU A 187 16.93 8.19 10.41
N LEU A 188 16.22 7.09 10.74
CA LEU A 188 16.73 6.04 11.61
C LEU A 188 18.04 5.46 11.05
N ARG A 189 18.07 5.12 9.75
CA ARG A 189 19.27 4.59 9.09
C ARG A 189 20.45 5.56 9.19
N ASN A 190 20.23 6.85 8.94
CA ASN A 190 21.27 7.87 9.03
C ASN A 190 21.79 8.02 10.47
N THR A 191 20.89 7.97 11.45
CA THR A 191 21.25 8.03 12.88
C THR A 191 22.12 6.84 13.26
N LEU A 192 21.76 5.62 12.85
CA LEU A 192 22.56 4.42 13.10
C LEU A 192 23.94 4.51 12.46
N LEU A 193 24.02 4.94 11.19
CA LEU A 193 25.31 5.13 10.51
C LEU A 193 26.19 6.16 11.20
N ASN A 194 25.61 7.23 11.74
CA ASN A 194 26.35 8.24 12.52
C ASN A 194 26.90 7.66 13.82
N ILE A 195 26.10 6.90 14.58
CA ILE A 195 26.53 6.24 15.82
C ILE A 195 27.69 5.26 15.52
N ILE A 196 27.51 4.38 14.53
CA ILE A 196 28.55 3.43 14.11
C ILE A 196 29.83 4.16 13.70
N SER A 197 29.70 5.23 12.91
CA SER A 197 30.87 6.00 12.44
C SER A 197 31.61 6.68 13.57
N HIS A 198 30.90 7.16 14.60
CA HIS A 198 31.50 7.74 15.79
C HIS A 198 32.27 6.69 16.58
N ASP A 199 31.65 5.55 16.85
CA ASP A 199 32.20 4.52 17.73
C ASP A 199 33.30 3.69 17.06
N LEU A 200 33.32 3.61 15.72
CA LEU A 200 34.44 3.06 14.95
C LEU A 200 35.64 4.01 14.87
N ARG A 201 35.45 5.32 15.03
CA ARG A 201 36.54 6.30 14.87
C ARG A 201 37.54 6.20 16.02
N SER A 202 37.10 5.87 17.24
CA SER A 202 37.97 5.68 18.41
C SER A 202 39.00 4.55 18.20
N PRO A 203 38.61 3.29 17.94
CA PRO A 203 39.57 2.20 17.74
C PRO A 203 40.47 2.42 16.52
N ILE A 204 39.95 3.00 15.42
CA ILE A 204 40.75 3.32 14.24
C ILE A 204 41.82 4.38 14.55
N ASN A 205 41.47 5.43 15.30
CA ASN A 205 42.43 6.45 15.70
C ASN A 205 43.47 5.89 16.68
N SER A 206 43.04 5.06 17.64
CA SER A 206 43.94 4.36 18.57
C SER A 206 44.94 3.47 17.81
N LEU A 207 44.47 2.70 16.83
CA LEU A 207 45.30 1.87 15.96
C LEU A 207 46.28 2.70 15.14
N LYS A 208 45.82 3.81 14.56
CA LYS A 208 46.69 4.73 13.83
C LYS A 208 47.80 5.30 14.72
N SER A 209 47.45 5.74 15.93
CA SER A 209 48.42 6.27 16.90
C SER A 209 49.45 5.22 17.30
N LEU A 210 49.01 3.98 17.57
CA LEU A 210 49.93 2.88 17.88
C LEU A 210 50.93 2.66 16.75
N LEU A 211 50.46 2.57 15.50
CA LEU A 211 51.31 2.38 14.32
C LEU A 211 52.33 3.50 14.16
N MET A 212 51.93 4.76 14.41
CA MET A 212 52.85 5.90 14.34
C MET A 212 53.96 5.83 15.41
N ILE A 213 53.64 5.44 16.64
CA ILE A 213 54.64 5.35 17.71
C ILE A 213 55.57 4.14 17.49
N THR A 214 55.06 3.05 16.90
CA THR A 214 55.90 1.89 16.58
C THR A 214 56.93 2.18 15.47
N ASP A 215 56.56 3.00 14.48
CA ASP A 215 57.48 3.45 13.42
C ASP A 215 58.64 4.30 13.96
N GLU A 216 58.44 5.02 15.08
CA GLU A 216 59.46 5.85 15.71
C GLU A 216 60.49 5.07 16.55
N GLN A 217 60.38 3.73 16.64
CA GLN A 217 61.28 2.79 17.36
C GLN A 217 61.59 3.13 18.84
N ASN A 218 60.81 4.00 19.47
CA ASN A 218 61.06 4.51 20.82
C ASN A 218 60.24 3.83 21.93
N MET A 219 59.49 2.76 21.63
CA MET A 219 58.69 2.04 22.63
C MET A 219 59.41 0.81 23.18
N SER A 220 59.34 0.64 24.50
CA SER A 220 59.72 -0.62 25.14
C SER A 220 58.72 -1.74 24.81
N GLN A 221 59.18 -2.99 24.94
CA GLN A 221 58.34 -4.16 24.68
C GLN A 221 57.11 -4.22 25.61
N GLU A 222 57.24 -3.72 26.84
CA GLU A 222 56.19 -3.71 27.85
C GLU A 222 55.10 -2.67 27.54
N GLU A 223 55.50 -1.47 27.10
CA GLU A 223 54.59 -0.42 26.62
C GLU A 223 53.84 -0.86 25.36
N LEU A 224 54.54 -1.53 24.43
CA LEU A 224 53.93 -2.06 23.21
C LEU A 224 52.86 -3.11 23.53
N THR A 225 53.20 -4.04 24.43
CA THR A 225 52.26 -5.09 24.87
C THR A 225 51.02 -4.49 25.51
N THR A 226 51.19 -3.46 26.33
CA THR A 226 50.09 -2.76 27.01
C THR A 226 49.17 -2.05 26.00
N ALA A 227 49.75 -1.33 25.05
CA ALA A 227 48.99 -0.60 24.05
C ALA A 227 48.25 -1.54 23.05
N LEU A 228 48.86 -2.67 22.67
CA LEU A 228 48.19 -3.72 21.89
C LEU A 228 46.99 -4.32 22.62
N ASN A 229 47.13 -4.58 23.93
CA ASN A 229 46.02 -5.08 24.75
C ASN A 229 44.87 -4.07 24.82
N PHE A 230 45.16 -2.79 24.99
CA PHE A 230 44.15 -1.73 24.99
C PHE A 230 43.38 -1.66 23.67
N ILE A 231 44.08 -1.69 22.53
CA ILE A 231 43.45 -1.66 21.21
C ILE A 231 42.62 -2.91 20.97
N ARG A 232 43.12 -4.09 21.38
CA ARG A 232 42.36 -5.32 21.28
C ARG A 232 41.03 -5.20 22.02
N THR A 233 41.02 -4.63 23.24
CA THR A 233 39.80 -4.39 23.99
C THR A 233 38.86 -3.40 23.28
N GLU A 234 39.36 -2.27 22.77
CA GLU A 234 38.54 -1.32 21.99
C GLU A 234 37.91 -1.98 20.76
N VAL A 235 38.69 -2.75 19.98
CA VAL A 235 38.22 -3.46 18.79
C VAL A 235 37.17 -4.51 19.15
N ASP A 236 37.38 -5.28 20.22
CA ASP A 236 36.41 -6.28 20.70
C ASP A 236 35.09 -5.62 21.13
N ILE A 237 35.14 -4.47 21.82
CA ILE A 237 33.95 -3.70 22.21
C ILE A 237 33.19 -3.23 20.97
N THR A 238 33.89 -2.62 20.01
CA THR A 238 33.26 -2.14 18.77
C THR A 238 32.70 -3.27 17.92
N SER A 239 33.40 -4.42 17.85
CA SER A 239 32.89 -5.61 17.16
C SER A 239 31.60 -6.12 17.79
N ASN A 240 31.57 -6.27 19.12
CA ASN A 240 30.37 -6.70 19.84
C ASN A 240 29.20 -5.72 19.64
N MET A 241 29.48 -4.42 19.62
CA MET A 241 28.46 -3.41 19.32
C MET A 241 27.91 -3.57 17.89
N LEU A 242 28.79 -3.79 16.90
CA LEU A 242 28.40 -4.00 15.51
C LEU A 242 27.55 -5.27 15.35
N ASP A 243 27.92 -6.36 16.03
CA ASP A 243 27.19 -7.63 16.03
C ASP A 243 25.79 -7.46 16.64
N ASN A 244 25.69 -6.77 17.77
CA ASN A 244 24.41 -6.46 18.41
C ASN A 244 23.52 -5.59 17.50
N LEU A 245 24.11 -4.62 16.81
CA LEU A 245 23.40 -3.76 15.87
C LEU A 245 22.94 -4.53 14.63
N LEU A 246 23.77 -5.41 14.08
CA LEU A 246 23.43 -6.29 12.97
C LEU A 246 22.31 -7.26 13.34
N TYR A 247 22.36 -7.82 14.55
CA TYR A 247 21.30 -8.66 15.09
C TYR A 247 19.97 -7.90 15.17
N TRP A 248 19.99 -6.67 15.71
CA TRP A 248 18.81 -5.81 15.78
C TRP A 248 18.28 -5.40 14.40
N SER A 249 19.16 -5.03 13.46
CA SER A 249 18.80 -4.68 12.08
C SER A 249 18.18 -5.86 11.31
N LYS A 250 18.66 -7.09 11.54
CA LYS A 250 18.04 -8.31 11.00
C LYS A 250 16.63 -8.51 11.57
N GLY A 251 16.47 -8.32 12.88
CA GLY A 251 15.16 -8.39 13.53
C GLY A 251 14.12 -7.39 12.98
N GLN A 252 14.59 -6.24 12.50
CA GLN A 252 13.76 -5.22 11.84
C GLN A 252 13.31 -5.64 10.42
N THR A 253 14.15 -6.36 9.67
CA THR A 253 13.90 -6.73 8.27
C THR A 253 13.02 -7.99 8.14
N ASP A 254 13.30 -9.02 8.95
CA ASP A 254 12.61 -10.32 8.86
C ASP A 254 11.46 -10.46 9.87
N GLY A 255 11.29 -9.48 10.76
CA GLY A 255 10.42 -9.57 11.93
C GLY A 255 11.03 -10.47 13.02
N LEU A 256 10.93 -10.06 14.28
CA LEU A 256 11.39 -10.86 15.40
C LEU A 256 10.42 -12.04 15.63
N MET A 257 10.82 -13.25 15.22
CA MET A 257 10.13 -14.47 15.65
C MET A 257 10.44 -14.75 17.12
N VAL A 258 9.64 -14.16 18.01
CA VAL A 258 9.73 -14.40 19.45
C VAL A 258 9.19 -15.79 19.75
N LYS A 259 10.09 -16.74 20.06
CA LYS A 259 9.71 -18.01 20.67
C LYS A 259 9.50 -17.81 22.16
N THR A 260 8.26 -17.95 22.60
CA THR A 260 7.93 -18.00 24.02
C THR A 260 8.18 -19.40 24.56
N GLU A 261 9.04 -19.52 25.56
CA GLU A 261 9.30 -20.76 26.30
C GLU A 261 9.37 -20.48 27.81
N LEU A 262 9.17 -21.51 28.63
CA LEU A 262 9.33 -21.41 30.08
C LEU A 262 10.84 -21.41 30.41
N ILE A 263 11.34 -20.28 30.87
CA ILE A 263 12.76 -20.09 31.19
C ILE A 263 12.93 -19.99 32.71
N PRO A 264 13.77 -20.86 33.32
CA PRO A 264 14.11 -20.72 34.74
C PRO A 264 14.98 -19.46 34.96
N ILE A 265 14.54 -18.58 35.86
CA ILE A 265 15.13 -17.24 36.06
C ILE A 265 16.48 -17.30 36.79
N GLU A 266 16.66 -18.25 37.72
CA GLU A 266 17.85 -18.36 38.58
C GLU A 266 19.20 -18.39 37.82
N PRO A 267 19.40 -19.22 36.77
CA PRO A 267 20.67 -19.23 36.03
C PRO A 267 20.97 -17.90 35.33
N PHE A 268 19.96 -17.25 34.73
CA PHE A 268 20.13 -15.96 34.07
C PHE A 268 20.42 -14.83 35.06
N LEU A 269 19.80 -14.86 36.23
CA LEU A 269 20.05 -13.88 37.27
C LEU A 269 21.48 -14.02 37.82
N ALA A 270 21.93 -15.25 38.06
CA ALA A 270 23.28 -15.53 38.56
C ALA A 270 24.36 -15.11 37.54
N GLU A 271 24.13 -15.36 36.25
CA GLU A 271 25.01 -14.92 35.17
C GLU A 271 25.14 -13.40 35.13
N ASN A 272 24.01 -12.67 35.12
CA ASN A 272 24.02 -11.21 35.10
C ASN A 272 24.68 -10.62 36.36
N ILE A 273 24.39 -11.16 37.55
CA ILE A 273 25.01 -10.70 38.81
C ILE A 273 26.54 -10.89 38.76
N ASN A 274 27.03 -12.00 38.22
CA ASN A 274 28.47 -12.23 38.06
C ASN A 274 29.10 -11.28 37.05
N LEU A 275 28.39 -10.97 35.96
CA LEU A 275 28.84 -10.03 34.93
C LEU A 275 29.02 -8.62 35.53
N PHE A 276 28.07 -8.14 36.32
CA PHE A 276 28.15 -6.82 36.98
C PHE A 276 29.09 -6.79 38.19
N LYS A 277 29.32 -7.91 38.89
CA LYS A 277 30.32 -7.98 39.97
C LYS A 277 31.72 -7.61 39.51
N SER A 278 32.07 -7.91 38.25
CA SER A 278 33.36 -7.54 37.67
C SER A 278 33.54 -6.02 37.51
N GLN A 279 32.46 -5.26 37.39
CA GLN A 279 32.46 -3.80 37.22
C GLN A 279 32.37 -3.04 38.55
N VAL A 280 31.94 -3.70 39.63
CA VAL A 280 31.74 -3.09 40.96
C VAL A 280 33.01 -3.14 41.83
N ARG A 281 34.04 -3.90 41.42
CA ARG A 281 35.29 -4.00 42.17
C ARG A 281 36.20 -2.79 41.89
N LYS A 282 35.95 -1.70 42.61
CA LYS A 282 36.95 -0.66 42.91
C LYS A 282 37.89 -1.12 44.02
#